data_AF-B5H6T3-F1
#
_entry.id   AF-B5H6T3-F1
#
_cell.length_a   1.000
_cell.length_b   1.000
_cell.length_c   1.000
_cell.angle_alpha   90.00
_cell.angle_beta   90.00
_cell.angle_gamma   90.00
#
_symmetry.space_group_name_H-M   'P 1'
#
loop_
_entity.id
_entity.type
_entity.pdbx_description
1 polymer ?
#
loop_
_entity_poly.entity_id
_entity_poly.type
_entity_poly.pdbx_seq_one_letter_code
_entity_poly.pdbx_strand_id
1 'polypeptide(L)'
;MMTQESGPWSGTTELGSAAERLPTADGRVAVTVGRLDGLARLLLLIGREELTRDARFGSCHDLVVNRAALVAEIAQELVAVPRDECLALLNAAEITAEAVEAPNS
;
A
#
# COMPACT_ATOMS: atom_id res chain seq x y z
N MET A 1 8.52 -28.97 15.07
CA MET A 1 9.56 -27.94 14.91
C MET A 1 9.10 -27.07 13.75
N MET A 2 8.32 -26.02 14.04
CA MET A 2 7.82 -25.10 13.02
C MET A 2 8.84 -23.95 12.91
N THR A 3 9.42 -23.79 11.73
CA THR A 3 10.31 -22.68 11.40
C THR A 3 9.51 -21.39 11.53
N GLN A 4 9.85 -20.56 12.51
CA GLN A 4 9.25 -19.24 12.67
C GLN A 4 9.92 -18.32 11.64
N GLU A 5 9.18 -18.05 10.56
CA GLU A 5 9.60 -17.17 9.46
C GLU A 5 9.80 -15.76 10.05
N SER A 6 11.07 -15.44 10.32
CA SER A 6 11.46 -14.18 10.98
C SER A 6 11.55 -13.06 9.94
N GLY A 7 10.40 -12.67 9.39
CA GLY A 7 10.23 -11.44 8.61
C GLY A 7 9.68 -10.30 9.47
N PRO A 8 9.72 -9.03 9.00
CA PRO A 8 9.19 -7.88 9.74
C PRO A 8 7.71 -8.03 10.12
N TRP A 9 7.00 -8.96 9.48
CA TRP A 9 5.62 -9.31 9.80
C TRP A 9 5.53 -10.79 10.17
N SER A 10 5.53 -11.09 11.48
CA SER A 10 5.27 -12.44 11.99
C SER A 10 3.76 -12.61 12.26
N GLY A 11 3.03 -13.36 11.41
CA GLY A 11 1.58 -13.60 11.57
C GLY A 11 0.84 -13.92 10.26
N THR A 12 -0.51 -13.88 10.28
CA THR A 12 -1.40 -14.02 9.11
C THR A 12 -0.92 -13.13 7.96
N THR A 13 -0.73 -13.67 6.76
CA THR A 13 -0.11 -12.96 5.61
C THR A 13 -1.09 -12.13 4.79
N GLU A 14 -2.39 -12.27 5.05
CA GLU A 14 -3.45 -11.66 4.25
C GLU A 14 -3.97 -10.37 4.88
N LEU A 15 -3.81 -9.28 4.13
CA LEU A 15 -4.53 -8.03 4.36
C LEU A 15 -5.81 -8.18 3.55
N GLY A 16 -6.99 -8.14 4.17
CA GLY A 16 -8.26 -8.24 3.43
C GLY A 16 -8.23 -7.38 2.16
N SER A 17 -8.71 -7.92 1.04
CA SER A 17 -8.48 -7.44 -0.33
C SER A 17 -9.23 -6.14 -0.71
N ALA A 18 -9.36 -5.20 0.23
CA ALA A 18 -9.97 -3.91 -0.02
C ALA A 18 -9.07 -3.08 -0.95
N ALA A 19 -9.66 -2.58 -2.04
CA ALA A 19 -9.02 -1.64 -2.94
C ALA A 19 -9.08 -0.24 -2.33
N GLU A 20 -7.91 0.32 -2.03
CA GLU A 20 -7.77 1.64 -1.42
C GLU A 20 -7.62 2.72 -2.48
N ARG A 21 -8.51 3.72 -2.43
CA ARG A 21 -8.52 4.84 -3.38
C ARG A 21 -7.56 5.92 -2.90
N LEU A 22 -6.50 6.14 -3.67
CA LEU A 22 -5.45 7.10 -3.39
C LEU A 22 -5.51 8.27 -4.38
N PRO A 23 -5.38 9.52 -3.91
CA PRO A 23 -5.30 10.68 -4.79
C PRO A 23 -3.99 10.68 -5.57
N THR A 24 -4.06 11.19 -6.81
CA THR A 24 -2.92 11.47 -7.67
C THR A 24 -2.97 12.93 -8.14
N ALA A 25 -1.94 13.40 -8.84
CA ALA A 25 -1.86 14.81 -9.26
C ALA A 25 -3.03 15.26 -10.15
N ASP A 26 -3.53 14.38 -11.02
CA ASP A 26 -4.61 14.64 -11.97
C ASP A 26 -5.86 13.76 -11.76
N GLY A 27 -5.91 12.94 -10.69
CA GLY A 27 -7.01 12.01 -10.51
C GLY A 27 -6.90 11.12 -9.27
N ARG A 28 -7.31 9.86 -9.43
CA ARG A 28 -7.25 8.83 -8.38
C ARG A 28 -6.89 7.47 -8.97
N VAL A 29 -6.24 6.65 -8.16
CA VAL A 29 -6.00 5.23 -8.44
C VAL A 29 -6.56 4.38 -7.31
N ALA A 30 -7.14 3.23 -7.62
CA ALA A 30 -7.52 2.23 -6.63
C ALA A 30 -6.41 1.19 -6.59
N VAL A 31 -5.82 0.97 -5.41
CA VAL A 31 -4.70 0.06 -5.22
C VAL A 31 -5.15 -1.10 -4.35
N THR A 32 -4.99 -2.32 -4.84
CA THR A 32 -5.36 -3.55 -4.13
C THR A 32 -4.11 -4.25 -3.65
N VAL A 33 -3.93 -4.33 -2.34
CA VAL A 33 -2.81 -5.04 -1.71
C VAL A 33 -3.36 -6.10 -0.77
N GLY A 34 -3.43 -7.34 -1.25
CA GLY A 34 -3.95 -8.47 -0.48
C GLY A 34 -2.91 -9.19 0.39
N ARG A 35 -1.62 -8.89 0.20
CA ARG A 35 -0.50 -9.58 0.89
C ARG A 35 0.52 -8.57 1.39
N LEU A 36 1.13 -8.91 2.52
CA LEU A 36 2.19 -8.12 3.15
C LEU A 36 3.39 -7.84 2.23
N ASP A 37 3.82 -8.82 1.43
CA ASP A 37 4.91 -8.63 0.47
C ASP A 37 4.57 -7.55 -0.58
N GLY A 38 3.31 -7.47 -0.99
CA GLY A 38 2.83 -6.41 -1.89
C GLY A 38 2.89 -5.04 -1.22
N LEU A 39 2.57 -4.97 0.08
CA LEU A 39 2.66 -3.73 0.84
C LEU A 39 4.12 -3.30 1.02
N ALA A 40 5.03 -4.24 1.31
CA ALA A 40 6.46 -3.98 1.40
C ALA A 40 7.00 -3.33 0.12
N ARG A 41 6.63 -3.92 -1.02
CA ARG A 41 7.02 -3.43 -2.35
C ARG A 41 6.43 -2.05 -2.63
N LEU A 42 5.18 -1.81 -2.24
CA LEU A 42 4.54 -0.49 -2.36
C LEU A 42 5.31 0.56 -1.57
N LEU A 43 5.62 0.27 -0.30
CA LEU A 43 6.35 1.18 0.58
C LEU A 43 7.76 1.46 0.08
N LEU A 44 8.45 0.44 -0.44
CA LEU A 44 9.76 0.61 -1.07
C LEU A 44 9.67 1.47 -2.35
N LEU A 45 8.66 1.24 -3.20
CA LEU A 45 8.46 1.97 -4.45
C LEU A 45 8.26 3.47 -4.23
N ILE A 46 7.51 3.84 -3.18
CA ILE A 46 7.27 5.26 -2.83
C ILE A 46 8.40 5.85 -1.95
N GLY A 47 9.50 5.13 -1.74
CA GLY A 47 10.63 5.61 -0.92
C GLY A 47 10.34 5.67 0.59
N ARG A 48 9.26 5.06 1.07
CA ARG A 48 8.86 5.00 2.49
C ARG A 48 9.09 3.61 3.08
N GLU A 49 10.22 2.97 2.75
CA GLU A 49 10.59 1.66 3.28
C GLU A 49 10.68 1.66 4.81
N GLU A 50 10.95 2.81 5.43
CA GLU A 50 10.98 2.99 6.88
C GLU A 50 9.66 2.59 7.56
N LEU A 51 8.52 2.74 6.88
CA LEU A 51 7.21 2.35 7.40
C LEU A 51 7.09 0.84 7.61
N THR A 52 7.92 0.02 6.92
CA THR A 52 7.97 -1.44 7.18
C THR A 52 8.55 -1.79 8.55
N ARG A 53 9.28 -0.85 9.17
CA ARG A 53 9.88 -0.98 10.51
C ARG A 53 9.11 -0.20 11.58
N ASP A 54 8.08 0.55 11.19
CA ASP A 54 7.24 1.30 12.11
C ASP A 54 6.40 0.31 12.95
N ALA A 55 6.42 0.49 14.27
CA ALA A 55 5.66 -0.33 15.20
C ALA A 55 4.15 -0.30 14.92
N ARG A 56 3.63 0.78 14.34
CA ARG A 56 2.22 0.92 13.90
C ARG A 56 1.85 -0.04 12.77
N PHE A 57 2.83 -0.60 12.07
CA PHE A 57 2.65 -1.45 10.89
C PHE A 57 3.38 -2.80 11.02
N GLY A 58 3.86 -3.13 12.23
CA GLY A 58 4.67 -4.33 12.48
C GLY A 58 3.88 -5.65 12.51
N SER A 59 2.56 -5.60 12.47
CA SER A 59 1.70 -6.79 12.36
C SER A 59 0.49 -6.54 11.46
N CYS A 60 -0.14 -7.60 10.96
CA CYS A 60 -1.39 -7.47 10.20
C CYS A 60 -2.52 -6.82 11.01
N HIS A 61 -2.60 -7.07 12.31
CA HIS A 61 -3.57 -6.42 13.17
C HIS A 61 -3.30 -4.90 13.23
N ASP A 62 -2.05 -4.52 13.45
CA ASP A 62 -1.66 -3.11 13.52
C ASP A 62 -1.84 -2.40 12.18
N LEU A 63 -1.57 -3.08 11.06
CA LEU A 63 -1.85 -2.57 9.71
C LEU A 63 -3.33 -2.31 9.48
N VAL A 64 -4.22 -3.17 9.98
CA VAL A 64 -5.67 -2.96 9.87
C VAL A 64 -6.13 -1.80 10.76
N VAL A 65 -5.65 -1.75 12.01
CA VAL A 65 -5.99 -0.68 12.97
C VAL A 65 -5.46 0.68 12.50
N ASN A 66 -4.25 0.72 11.98
CA ASN A 66 -3.58 1.93 11.51
C ASN A 66 -3.72 2.14 9.99
N ARG A 67 -4.65 1.41 9.33
CA ARG A 67 -4.84 1.46 7.87
C ARG A 67 -5.03 2.89 7.37
N ALA A 68 -5.85 3.69 8.04
CA ALA A 68 -6.10 5.07 7.66
C ALA A 68 -4.83 5.94 7.70
N ALA A 69 -3.96 5.72 8.69
CA ALA A 69 -2.68 6.42 8.79
C ALA A 69 -1.71 5.98 7.68
N LEU A 70 -1.64 4.68 7.40
CA LEU A 70 -0.83 4.14 6.30
C LEU A 70 -1.27 4.71 4.94
N VAL A 71 -2.58 4.71 4.69
CA VAL A 71 -3.17 5.28 3.46
C VAL A 71 -2.85 6.76 3.33
N ALA A 72 -2.86 7.51 4.43
CA ALA A 72 -2.51 8.94 4.40
C ALA A 72 -1.05 9.17 4.00
N GLU A 73 -0.11 8.38 4.53
CA GLU A 73 1.31 8.47 4.13
C GLU A 73 1.51 8.13 2.64
N ILE A 74 0.86 7.06 2.16
CA ILE A 74 0.95 6.67 0.75
C ILE A 74 0.31 7.76 -0.14
N ALA A 75 -0.84 8.29 0.25
CA ALA A 75 -1.54 9.33 -0.49
C ALA A 75 -0.69 10.62 -0.61
N GLN A 76 0.10 10.97 0.41
CA GLN A 76 0.99 12.13 0.36
C GLN A 76 2.09 12.00 -0.68
N GLU A 77 2.60 10.80 -0.93
CA GLU A 77 3.60 10.57 -1.99
C GLU A 77 2.93 10.54 -3.37
N LEU A 78 1.78 9.89 -3.50
CA LEU A 78 1.11 9.73 -4.80
C LEU A 78 0.41 10.99 -5.30
N VAL A 79 0.02 11.93 -4.42
CA VAL A 79 -0.67 13.17 -4.82
C VAL A 79 0.18 14.06 -5.73
N ALA A 80 1.51 13.91 -5.69
CA ALA A 80 2.43 14.63 -6.57
C ALA A 80 2.67 13.93 -7.92
N VAL A 81 2.25 12.67 -8.06
CA VAL A 81 2.53 11.82 -9.23
C VAL A 81 1.30 11.78 -10.14
N PRO A 82 1.45 11.96 -11.47
CA PRO A 82 0.33 11.79 -12.40
C PRO A 82 -0.28 10.38 -12.33
N ARG A 83 -1.57 10.25 -12.61
CA ARG A 83 -2.30 8.98 -12.52
C ARG A 83 -1.68 7.88 -13.39
N ASP A 84 -1.37 8.19 -14.65
CA ASP A 84 -0.77 7.24 -15.59
C ASP A 84 0.63 6.80 -15.13
N GLU A 85 1.43 7.72 -14.57
CA GLU A 85 2.74 7.41 -14.01
C GLU A 85 2.63 6.56 -12.74
N CYS A 86 1.68 6.88 -11.86
CA CYS A 86 1.31 6.04 -10.71
C CYS A 86 0.99 4.62 -11.15
N LEU A 87 0.12 4.45 -12.15
CA LEU A 87 -0.27 3.13 -12.64
C LEU A 87 0.93 2.38 -13.23
N ALA A 88 1.80 3.06 -13.98
CA ALA A 88 3.00 2.45 -14.53
C ALA A 88 3.94 1.96 -13.41
N LEU A 89 4.16 2.78 -12.37
CA LEU A 89 4.99 2.43 -11.22
C LEU A 89 4.42 1.25 -10.43
N LEU A 90 3.11 1.27 -10.16
CA LEU A 90 2.42 0.21 -9.41
C LEU A 90 2.42 -1.11 -10.19
N ASN A 91 2.13 -1.08 -11.49
CA ASN A 91 2.20 -2.27 -12.34
C ASN A 91 3.63 -2.83 -12.44
N ALA A 92 4.65 -1.96 -12.54
CA ALA A 92 6.04 -2.39 -12.55
C ALA A 92 6.48 -3.07 -11.24
N ALA A 93 5.83 -2.73 -10.12
CA ALA A 93 6.03 -3.38 -8.83
C ALA A 93 5.14 -4.63 -8.60
N GLU A 94 4.42 -5.07 -9.64
CA GLU A 94 3.44 -6.17 -9.59
C GLU A 94 2.28 -5.91 -8.61
N ILE A 95 1.92 -4.64 -8.41
CA ILE A 95 0.82 -4.21 -7.56
C ILE A 95 -0.40 -3.94 -8.43
N THR A 96 -1.51 -4.61 -8.13
CA THR A 96 -2.77 -4.41 -8.83
C THR A 96 -3.31 -3.01 -8.54
N ALA A 97 -3.37 -2.17 -9.58
CA ALA A 97 -3.93 -0.84 -9.51
C ALA A 97 -4.75 -0.51 -10.76
N GLU A 98 -5.81 0.28 -10.58
CA GLU A 98 -6.68 0.75 -11.66
C GLU A 98 -6.98 2.24 -11.53
N ALA A 99 -7.15 2.91 -12.67
CA ALA A 99 -7.64 4.29 -12.71
C ALA A 99 -9.08 4.34 -12.19
N VAL A 100 -9.37 5.27 -11.29
CA VAL A 100 -10.73 5.52 -10.83
C VAL A 100 -11.12 6.93 -11.19
N GLU A 101 -12.33 7.08 -11.72
CA GLU A 101 -12.95 8.38 -11.90
C GLU A 101 -13.09 9.10 -10.55
N ALA A 102 -12.78 10.40 -10.52
CA ALA A 102 -13.12 11.22 -9.36
C ALA A 102 -14.64 11.20 -9.21
N PRO A 103 -15.19 10.93 -8.01
CA PRO A 103 -16.63 10.93 -7.83
C PRO A 103 -17.17 12.31 -8.25
N ASN A 104 -18.07 12.30 -9.24
CA ASN A 104 -18.77 13.49 -9.69
C ASN A 104 -19.41 14.14 -8.46
N SER A 105 -18.99 15.36 -8.14
CA SER A 105 -19.44 16.10 -6.94
C SER A 105 -20.92 16.45 -6.99
#